data_AF-A0AAD1Z2Z8-F1
#
_entry.id   AF-A0AAD1Z2Z8-F1
#
_cell.length_a   1.000
_cell.length_b   1.000
_cell.length_c   1.000
_cell.angle_alpha   90.00
_cell.angle_beta   90.00
_cell.angle_gamma   90.00
#
_symmetry.space_group_name_H-M   'P 1'
#
loop_
_entity.id
_entity.type
_entity.pdbx_description
1 polymer ?
#
loop_
_entity_poly.entity_id
_entity_poly.type
_entity_poly.pdbx_seq_one_letter_code
_entity_poly.pdbx_strand_id
1 'polypeptide(L)'
;MTTPFTGAIIILLTAVAVSSLSSSANALGGSASTVAVVYGSATTICTIIAQQPLKQIQCWQNGQLLPPIIPITSFDYIAGGRDTLCATRSGGFSLLCWNTTFNSKRLYNNYSAPLTYLTIGDTQICGLTNNSSRQNVICWRGNDISSAQTSNETLRFRAISSGLGFSCGVLEGTNRVLCWGDESISLSIQSAFSNFSMLNIQVGGRHACGMDNSGLVICKGNNGNGQLDVPSNSSYEYIGLALGSNHSCAIRRLNRTVVCWGGNGAFSSNVTDEIPFESIVAGLNFTCGLTTSNFSVICWGPGWPYSSGIELPLQKSLPGPCLETPCECNIYPDSQTLCFGNGHICRPCDDAVSIPPPISQPPPPPVTSHRPSRRLRRGLLAFAIVGSVGGFAGICTVIYCLWTGVCFGKKKVHNSVQPTITGANAAPQSNSSPPSRSSTLRRQGSILMRRQRSGTSSKHADRAEEFMFTDLVAATNNFSSESKIAKSDVYGLGVVLLELLTGKRALFKTGENGGAPISVVDFAVPAIMAGELAKILDPRVGPPEINESEAVELVAYTAMHCVHLEGKDRPSMTDIVANLERAFALCDDSHGSISSGPISIVSD
;
A
#
# COMPACT_ATOMS: atom_id res chain seq x y z
N MET A 1 52.05 -47.42 -46.14
CA MET A 1 51.39 -48.50 -45.38
C MET A 1 50.70 -47.90 -44.17
N THR A 2 49.61 -48.53 -43.77
CA THR A 2 48.60 -48.18 -42.75
C THR A 2 49.12 -47.91 -41.32
N THR A 3 48.53 -46.88 -40.66
CA THR A 3 48.21 -46.77 -39.19
C THR A 3 49.39 -46.78 -38.17
N PRO A 4 49.31 -46.11 -36.98
CA PRO A 4 48.12 -46.09 -36.10
C PRO A 4 47.79 -44.80 -35.31
N PHE A 5 46.70 -44.93 -34.55
CA PHE A 5 46.11 -44.06 -33.53
C PHE A 5 47.06 -43.28 -32.62
N THR A 6 46.69 -42.03 -32.33
CA THR A 6 46.77 -41.43 -30.98
C THR A 6 45.46 -40.69 -30.71
N GLY A 7 44.89 -40.87 -29.51
CA GLY A 7 43.59 -40.31 -29.15
C GLY A 7 43.69 -38.99 -28.38
N ALA A 8 42.70 -38.12 -28.55
CA ALA A 8 42.43 -37.00 -27.66
C ALA A 8 40.92 -36.94 -27.40
N ILE A 9 40.51 -37.20 -26.15
CA ILE A 9 39.12 -37.11 -25.72
C ILE A 9 38.82 -35.62 -25.46
N ILE A 10 38.00 -35.00 -26.30
CA ILE A 10 37.46 -33.66 -26.05
C ILE A 10 36.10 -33.83 -25.36
N ILE A 11 36.08 -33.64 -24.04
CA ILE A 11 34.84 -33.52 -23.27
C ILE A 11 34.26 -32.14 -23.58
N LEU A 12 33.23 -32.11 -24.42
CA LEU A 12 32.49 -30.87 -24.70
C LEU A 12 31.55 -30.57 -23.53
N LEU A 13 32.04 -29.83 -22.54
CA LEU A 13 31.22 -29.24 -21.48
C LEU A 13 30.33 -28.15 -22.08
N THR A 14 29.21 -28.53 -22.68
CA THR A 14 28.12 -27.61 -23.00
C THR A 14 27.49 -27.15 -21.68
N ALA A 15 28.00 -26.06 -21.13
CA ALA A 15 27.29 -25.28 -20.14
C ALA A 15 26.03 -24.72 -20.81
N VAL A 16 24.94 -25.48 -20.75
CA VAL A 16 23.61 -24.97 -21.09
C VAL A 16 23.24 -24.02 -19.97
N ALA A 17 23.63 -22.75 -20.15
CA ALA A 17 23.05 -21.63 -19.43
C ALA A 17 21.58 -21.56 -19.86
N VAL A 18 20.74 -22.39 -19.25
CA VAL A 18 19.30 -22.19 -19.24
C VAL A 18 19.09 -20.89 -18.47
N SER A 19 19.01 -19.79 -19.21
CA SER A 19 18.62 -18.49 -18.70
C SER A 19 17.19 -18.62 -18.17
N SER A 20 17.07 -18.92 -16.89
CA SER A 20 15.81 -18.93 -16.15
C SER A 20 15.33 -17.48 -16.01
N LEU A 21 14.66 -16.96 -17.03
CA LEU A 21 13.89 -15.72 -16.93
C LEU A 21 12.82 -15.94 -15.86
N SER A 22 13.10 -15.43 -14.66
CA SER A 22 12.31 -15.64 -13.45
C SER A 22 12.02 -14.27 -12.83
N SER A 23 10.79 -14.06 -12.36
CA SER A 23 10.40 -12.92 -11.51
C SER A 23 10.61 -11.50 -12.08
N SER A 24 10.02 -11.22 -13.24
CA SER A 24 9.68 -9.85 -13.64
C SER A 24 8.62 -9.25 -12.70
N ALA A 25 9.06 -8.62 -11.62
CA ALA A 25 8.21 -7.95 -10.63
C ALA A 25 7.65 -6.62 -11.16
N ASN A 26 6.75 -6.70 -12.16
CA ASN A 26 6.08 -5.56 -12.77
C ASN A 26 4.56 -5.70 -12.66
N ALA A 27 3.99 -5.11 -11.61
CA ALA A 27 2.55 -4.99 -11.40
C ALA A 27 2.16 -3.55 -11.06
N LEU A 28 2.45 -2.62 -11.98
CA LEU A 28 1.85 -1.29 -11.95
C LEU A 28 0.38 -1.44 -12.38
N GLY A 29 -0.50 -1.38 -11.39
CA GLY A 29 -1.92 -1.69 -11.55
C GLY A 29 -2.31 -2.83 -10.63
N GLY A 30 -3.05 -2.47 -9.58
CA GLY A 30 -3.81 -3.34 -8.66
C GLY A 30 -3.32 -4.76 -8.45
N SER A 31 -2.56 -4.98 -7.37
CA SER A 31 -3.22 -5.57 -6.19
C SER A 31 -2.33 -5.54 -4.94
N ALA A 32 -1.01 -5.61 -5.11
CA ALA A 32 -0.02 -5.27 -4.09
C ALA A 32 0.74 -4.02 -4.56
N SER A 33 0.64 -2.90 -3.85
CA SER A 33 1.40 -1.70 -4.20
C SER A 33 1.72 -0.87 -2.95
N THR A 34 2.37 0.26 -3.09
CA THR A 34 2.62 1.21 -2.00
C THR A 34 1.44 2.15 -1.74
N VAL A 35 0.38 2.09 -2.55
CA VAL A 35 -0.88 2.83 -2.42
C VAL A 35 -2.07 1.85 -2.43
N ALA A 36 -3.02 2.03 -1.50
CA ALA A 36 -4.22 1.20 -1.40
C ALA A 36 -5.48 2.06 -1.25
N VAL A 37 -6.58 1.58 -1.82
CA VAL A 37 -7.91 2.18 -1.69
C VAL A 37 -8.81 1.21 -0.94
N VAL A 38 -9.36 1.63 0.18
CA VAL A 38 -10.42 0.93 0.91
C VAL A 38 -11.74 1.64 0.61
N TYR A 39 -12.77 0.87 0.30
CA TYR A 39 -14.11 1.36 -0.02
C TYR A 39 -15.18 0.60 0.77
N GLY A 40 -16.42 1.09 0.75
CA GLY A 40 -17.54 0.47 1.48
C GLY A 40 -18.19 1.49 2.40
N SER A 41 -18.03 1.31 3.71
CA SER A 41 -18.59 2.17 4.75
C SER A 41 -17.94 3.55 4.78
N ALA A 42 -16.63 3.63 4.49
CA ALA A 42 -15.88 4.87 4.35
C ALA A 42 -14.83 4.72 3.24
N THR A 43 -14.54 5.80 2.52
CA THR A 43 -13.46 5.83 1.52
C THR A 43 -12.16 6.20 2.22
N THR A 44 -11.18 5.32 2.16
CA THR A 44 -9.86 5.49 2.80
C THR A 44 -8.76 5.28 1.78
N ILE A 45 -7.77 6.17 1.74
CA ILE A 45 -6.59 6.06 0.89
C ILE A 45 -5.41 5.86 1.81
N CYS A 46 -4.67 4.78 1.60
CA CYS A 46 -3.52 4.42 2.41
C CYS A 46 -2.27 4.39 1.55
N THR A 47 -1.14 4.74 2.15
CA THR A 47 0.17 4.83 1.50
C THR A 47 1.28 4.36 2.43
N ILE A 48 2.35 3.78 1.90
CA ILE A 48 3.58 3.55 2.67
C ILE A 48 4.47 4.80 2.57
N ILE A 49 4.83 5.38 3.70
CA ILE A 49 5.60 6.64 3.76
C ILE A 49 7.06 6.39 3.34
N ALA A 50 7.63 7.27 2.51
CA ALA A 50 9.03 7.29 2.14
C ALA A 50 9.87 8.16 3.11
N GLN A 51 11.19 8.02 3.05
CA GLN A 51 12.15 8.84 3.80
C GLN A 51 12.02 8.70 5.33
N GLN A 52 11.54 7.55 5.82
CA GLN A 52 11.43 7.22 7.24
C GLN A 52 12.16 5.90 7.57
N PRO A 53 12.72 5.75 8.80
CA PRO A 53 13.42 4.53 9.22
C PRO A 53 12.51 3.31 9.33
N LEU A 54 11.22 3.53 9.61
CA LEU A 54 10.19 2.50 9.53
C LEU A 54 9.26 2.82 8.36
N LYS A 55 9.03 1.83 7.50
CA LYS A 55 8.13 1.91 6.34
C LYS A 55 6.68 1.83 6.82
N GLN A 56 6.23 2.86 7.54
CA GLN A 56 4.90 2.94 8.14
C GLN A 56 3.80 3.17 7.11
N ILE A 57 2.58 2.74 7.44
CA ILE A 57 1.38 3.04 6.66
C ILE A 57 0.74 4.32 7.21
N GLN A 58 0.46 5.25 6.32
CA GLN A 58 -0.34 6.44 6.59
C GLN A 58 -1.63 6.35 5.79
N CYS A 59 -2.76 6.65 6.42
CA CYS A 59 -4.06 6.64 5.76
C CYS A 59 -4.76 7.99 5.89
N TRP A 60 -5.58 8.30 4.91
CA TRP A 60 -6.43 9.48 4.86
C TRP A 60 -7.88 9.03 4.63
N GLN A 61 -8.80 9.52 5.46
CA GLN A 61 -10.21 9.15 5.44
C GLN A 61 -11.06 10.40 5.70
N ASN A 62 -12.14 10.57 4.95
CA ASN A 62 -13.14 11.61 5.20
C ASN A 62 -12.58 13.04 5.41
N GLY A 63 -11.54 13.43 4.65
CA GLY A 63 -10.93 14.75 4.75
C GLY A 63 -9.82 14.88 5.82
N GLN A 64 -9.58 13.84 6.62
CA GLN A 64 -8.64 13.85 7.74
C GLN A 64 -7.55 12.80 7.58
N LEU A 65 -6.37 13.09 8.13
CA LEU A 65 -5.29 12.13 8.29
C LEU A 65 -5.61 11.21 9.47
N LEU A 66 -5.52 9.90 9.28
CA LEU A 66 -5.67 8.93 10.34
C LEU A 66 -4.36 8.81 11.16
N PRO A 67 -4.44 8.43 12.45
CA PRO A 67 -3.26 8.15 13.26
C PRO A 67 -2.43 6.98 12.69
N PRO A 68 -1.16 6.81 13.12
CA PRO A 68 -0.32 5.69 12.71
C PRO A 68 -1.01 4.33 12.94
N ILE A 69 -0.89 3.44 11.96
CA ILE A 69 -1.51 2.11 12.04
C ILE A 69 -0.62 1.15 12.84
N ILE A 70 -1.20 0.61 13.92
CA ILE A 70 -0.61 -0.39 14.82
C ILE A 70 -0.67 -1.78 14.16
N PRO A 71 0.39 -2.62 14.24
CA PRO A 71 1.67 -2.34 14.87
C PRO A 71 2.58 -1.46 14.00
N ILE A 72 3.33 -0.55 14.63
CA ILE A 72 4.45 0.18 14.02
C ILE A 72 5.57 -0.80 13.67
N THR A 73 5.58 -1.17 12.40
CA THR A 73 6.58 -1.99 11.76
C THR A 73 6.80 -1.48 10.34
N SER A 74 7.89 -1.90 9.71
CA SER A 74 8.08 -1.70 8.27
C SER A 74 7.18 -2.64 7.46
N PHE A 75 6.57 -2.11 6.42
CA PHE A 75 5.77 -2.80 5.40
C PHE A 75 6.38 -2.61 4.01
N ASP A 76 6.19 -3.58 3.12
CA ASP A 76 6.64 -3.50 1.72
C ASP A 76 5.50 -3.28 0.73
N TYR A 77 4.31 -3.83 1.03
CA TYR A 77 3.13 -3.74 0.20
C TYR A 77 1.88 -3.52 1.04
N ILE A 78 0.95 -2.75 0.50
CA ILE A 78 -0.43 -2.59 0.98
C ILE A 78 -1.42 -2.92 -0.13
N ALA A 79 -2.60 -3.35 0.28
CA ALA A 79 -3.73 -3.66 -0.58
C ALA A 79 -5.02 -3.27 0.16
N GLY A 80 -6.03 -2.82 -0.57
CA GLY A 80 -7.31 -2.39 -0.01
C GLY A 80 -8.47 -2.96 -0.81
N GLY A 81 -9.58 -3.21 -0.12
CA GLY A 81 -10.81 -3.70 -0.72
C GLY A 81 -12.03 -3.21 0.02
N ARG A 82 -13.06 -4.04 0.13
CA ARG A 82 -14.27 -3.67 0.87
C ARG A 82 -14.03 -3.72 2.38
N ASP A 83 -14.10 -2.56 3.02
CA ASP A 83 -14.04 -2.37 4.47
C ASP A 83 -12.80 -3.02 5.13
N THR A 84 -11.75 -3.28 4.33
CA THR A 84 -10.57 -4.07 4.69
C THR A 84 -9.32 -3.45 4.03
N LEU A 85 -8.27 -3.26 4.83
CA LEU A 85 -6.90 -2.97 4.42
C LEU A 85 -6.05 -4.19 4.79
N CYS A 86 -5.09 -4.61 3.97
CA CYS A 86 -4.01 -5.49 4.45
C CYS A 86 -2.64 -4.98 3.99
N ALA A 87 -1.62 -5.39 4.71
CA ALA A 87 -0.24 -5.04 4.46
C ALA A 87 0.69 -6.21 4.76
N THR A 88 1.66 -6.39 3.88
CA THR A 88 2.72 -7.38 4.02
C THR A 88 3.88 -6.73 4.79
N ARG A 89 4.22 -7.24 5.98
CA ARG A 89 5.41 -6.80 6.73
C ARG A 89 6.66 -6.99 5.86
N SER A 90 7.67 -6.15 6.06
CA SER A 90 8.87 -6.20 5.24
C SER A 90 9.53 -7.58 5.23
N GLY A 91 9.96 -8.01 4.03
CA GLY A 91 10.47 -9.36 3.78
C GLY A 91 9.41 -10.41 3.45
N GLY A 92 8.11 -10.07 3.44
CA GLY A 92 7.05 -10.97 2.95
C GLY A 92 6.52 -12.01 3.94
N PHE A 93 7.15 -12.15 5.11
CA PHE A 93 6.91 -13.27 6.03
C PHE A 93 5.57 -13.22 6.78
N SER A 94 4.91 -12.06 6.85
CA SER A 94 3.68 -11.87 7.62
C SER A 94 2.71 -10.91 6.93
N LEU A 95 1.43 -11.28 6.94
CA LEU A 95 0.31 -10.49 6.42
C LEU A 95 -0.55 -10.04 7.59
N LEU A 96 -0.64 -8.73 7.78
CA LEU A 96 -1.54 -8.09 8.74
C LEU A 96 -2.72 -7.48 7.96
N CYS A 97 -3.93 -7.63 8.50
CA CYS A 97 -5.15 -7.07 7.94
C CYS A 97 -5.91 -6.28 9.00
N TRP A 98 -6.48 -5.16 8.60
CA TRP A 98 -7.29 -4.27 9.42
C TRP A 98 -8.68 -4.15 8.80
N ASN A 99 -9.70 -4.14 9.65
CA ASN A 99 -11.06 -3.76 9.28
C ASN A 99 -11.23 -2.22 9.36
N THR A 100 -12.43 -1.71 9.10
CA THR A 100 -12.80 -0.29 9.27
C THR A 100 -12.60 0.28 10.68
N THR A 101 -12.48 -0.57 11.71
CA THR A 101 -12.18 -0.14 13.09
C THR A 101 -10.69 -0.25 13.43
N PHE A 102 -9.82 -0.46 12.42
CA PHE A 102 -8.37 -0.63 12.55
C PHE A 102 -7.91 -1.67 13.59
N ASN A 103 -8.71 -2.70 13.83
CA ASN A 103 -8.29 -3.86 14.61
C ASN A 103 -7.43 -4.77 13.73
N SER A 104 -6.14 -4.87 14.05
CA SER A 104 -5.21 -5.72 13.30
C SER A 104 -5.45 -7.21 13.56
N LYS A 105 -5.38 -8.02 12.50
CA LYS A 105 -5.39 -9.48 12.56
C LYS A 105 -4.30 -10.02 11.63
N ARG A 106 -3.42 -10.87 12.16
CA ARG A 106 -2.45 -11.60 11.37
C ARG A 106 -3.16 -12.74 10.62
N LEU A 107 -3.17 -12.69 9.29
CA LEU A 107 -3.71 -13.76 8.43
C LEU A 107 -2.62 -14.72 7.95
N TYR A 108 -1.37 -14.24 7.85
CA TYR A 108 -0.22 -15.05 7.44
C TYR A 108 0.96 -14.85 8.37
N ASN A 109 1.67 -15.93 8.67
CA ASN A 109 2.95 -15.92 9.36
C ASN A 109 3.75 -17.16 8.93
N ASN A 110 4.70 -16.99 7.99
CA ASN A 110 5.56 -18.09 7.56
C ASN A 110 6.90 -17.55 7.02
N TYR A 111 7.95 -17.76 7.81
CA TYR A 111 9.31 -17.34 7.47
C TYR A 111 9.91 -18.11 6.29
N SER A 112 9.44 -19.34 6.03
CA SER A 112 9.99 -20.23 4.99
C SER A 112 9.35 -20.04 3.61
N ALA A 113 8.30 -19.21 3.49
CA ALA A 113 7.50 -19.12 2.28
C ALA A 113 6.95 -17.69 2.03
N PRO A 114 7.79 -16.64 2.07
CA PRO A 114 7.35 -15.24 2.02
C PRO A 114 6.39 -14.94 0.87
N LEU A 115 5.45 -14.04 1.14
CA LEU A 115 4.51 -13.53 0.14
C LEU A 115 5.23 -12.61 -0.85
N THR A 116 5.14 -12.95 -2.13
CA THR A 116 5.65 -12.15 -3.25
C THR A 116 4.58 -11.27 -3.87
N TYR A 117 3.30 -11.58 -3.62
CA TYR A 117 2.15 -10.81 -4.10
C TYR A 117 0.99 -10.91 -3.13
N LEU A 118 0.12 -9.90 -3.12
CA LEU A 118 -1.10 -9.79 -2.32
C LEU A 118 -2.19 -9.22 -3.22
N THR A 119 -3.44 -9.65 -3.05
CA THR A 119 -4.62 -9.15 -3.75
C THR A 119 -5.84 -9.19 -2.84
N ILE A 120 -6.68 -8.16 -2.93
CA ILE A 120 -7.89 -8.01 -2.12
C ILE A 120 -9.04 -7.56 -3.01
N GLY A 121 -10.15 -8.30 -2.95
CA GLY A 121 -11.42 -7.94 -3.56
C GLY A 121 -12.41 -7.39 -2.53
N ASP A 122 -13.72 -7.55 -2.77
CA ASP A 122 -14.71 -7.28 -1.72
C ASP A 122 -14.80 -8.40 -0.66
N THR A 123 -14.47 -9.62 -1.06
CA THR A 123 -14.62 -10.83 -0.27
C THR A 123 -13.40 -11.74 -0.35
N GLN A 124 -12.57 -11.62 -1.39
CA GLN A 124 -11.33 -12.38 -1.57
C GLN A 124 -10.16 -11.66 -0.90
N ILE A 125 -9.31 -12.43 -0.21
CA ILE A 125 -7.96 -12.00 0.18
C ILE A 125 -7.05 -13.16 -0.22
N CYS A 126 -6.20 -12.95 -1.22
CA CYS A 126 -5.28 -13.98 -1.72
C CYS A 126 -3.87 -13.40 -1.92
N GLY A 127 -2.87 -14.27 -2.01
CA GLY A 127 -1.49 -13.89 -2.23
C GLY A 127 -0.70 -14.99 -2.92
N LEU A 128 0.45 -14.62 -3.48
CA LEU A 128 1.41 -15.56 -4.07
C LEU A 128 2.58 -15.77 -3.11
N THR A 129 3.08 -17.01 -3.06
CA THR A 129 4.29 -17.40 -2.34
C THR A 129 5.27 -18.06 -3.31
N ASN A 130 6.58 -17.94 -3.06
CA ASN A 130 7.59 -18.56 -3.93
C ASN A 130 7.86 -20.05 -3.61
N ASN A 131 7.01 -20.71 -2.83
CA ASN A 131 7.23 -22.10 -2.43
C ASN A 131 7.11 -23.10 -3.60
N SER A 132 7.76 -24.26 -3.47
CA SER A 132 7.79 -25.39 -4.42
C SER A 132 6.53 -26.27 -4.36
N SER A 133 5.45 -25.79 -3.76
CA SER A 133 4.16 -26.49 -3.72
C SER A 133 3.54 -26.62 -5.11
N ARG A 134 2.67 -27.61 -5.31
CA ARG A 134 1.93 -27.83 -6.58
C ARG A 134 1.08 -26.63 -7.01
N GLN A 135 0.82 -25.71 -6.10
CA GLN A 135 0.13 -24.45 -6.30
C GLN A 135 0.86 -23.36 -5.50
N ASN A 136 0.98 -22.15 -6.04
CA ASN A 136 1.72 -21.05 -5.42
C ASN A 136 0.83 -19.90 -4.91
N VAL A 137 -0.49 -20.02 -5.05
CA VAL A 137 -1.49 -19.07 -4.53
C VAL A 137 -2.11 -19.60 -3.24
N ILE A 138 -2.32 -18.70 -2.28
CA ILE A 138 -2.99 -18.93 -1.00
C ILE A 138 -4.14 -17.93 -0.90
N CYS A 139 -5.34 -18.37 -0.53
CA CYS A 139 -6.46 -17.49 -0.19
C CYS A 139 -6.83 -17.66 1.28
N TRP A 140 -7.04 -16.56 1.99
CA TRP A 140 -7.46 -16.55 3.41
C TRP A 140 -8.95 -16.18 3.56
N ARG A 141 -9.55 -15.65 2.50
CA ARG A 141 -10.95 -15.23 2.44
C ARG A 141 -11.45 -15.36 1.00
N GLY A 142 -12.74 -15.65 0.85
CA GLY A 142 -13.36 -16.02 -0.43
C GLY A 142 -13.42 -17.53 -0.61
N ASN A 143 -14.09 -18.00 -1.66
CA ASN A 143 -14.00 -19.40 -2.06
C ASN A 143 -12.58 -19.65 -2.57
N ASP A 144 -11.93 -20.70 -2.08
CA ASP A 144 -10.68 -21.20 -2.66
C ASP A 144 -10.88 -21.59 -4.13
N ILE A 145 -9.77 -21.85 -4.82
CA ILE A 145 -9.78 -22.62 -6.08
C ILE A 145 -10.20 -24.04 -5.69
N SER A 146 -11.52 -24.26 -5.62
CA SER A 146 -12.11 -25.52 -5.23
C SER A 146 -11.65 -26.61 -6.20
N SER A 147 -11.47 -27.82 -5.68
CA SER A 147 -10.80 -28.95 -6.34
C SER A 147 -11.53 -29.54 -7.57
N ALA A 148 -12.48 -28.81 -8.15
CA ALA A 148 -13.33 -29.20 -9.27
C ALA A 148 -12.68 -29.03 -10.67
N GLN A 149 -11.52 -28.36 -10.80
CA GLN A 149 -10.90 -28.11 -12.13
C GLN A 149 -9.56 -28.82 -12.41
N THR A 150 -8.85 -29.40 -11.44
CA THR A 150 -7.53 -30.02 -11.70
C THR A 150 -7.29 -31.29 -10.90
N SER A 151 -7.39 -32.44 -11.57
CA SER A 151 -7.06 -33.74 -10.97
C SER A 151 -5.56 -34.11 -11.03
N ASN A 152 -4.72 -33.40 -11.79
CA ASN A 152 -3.27 -33.68 -11.90
C ASN A 152 -2.34 -32.50 -12.26
N GLU A 153 -2.82 -31.29 -12.59
CA GLU A 153 -1.96 -30.19 -13.04
C GLU A 153 -1.33 -29.40 -11.87
N THR A 154 -0.17 -28.78 -12.12
CA THR A 154 0.45 -27.83 -11.18
C THR A 154 0.01 -26.41 -11.53
N LEU A 155 -0.57 -25.70 -10.55
CA LEU A 155 -1.19 -24.39 -10.72
C LEU A 155 -0.29 -23.29 -10.17
N ARG A 156 0.77 -22.95 -10.92
CA ARG A 156 1.58 -21.78 -10.63
C ARG A 156 1.03 -20.56 -11.38
N PHE A 157 0.79 -19.49 -10.65
CA PHE A 157 0.35 -18.20 -11.17
C PHE A 157 1.50 -17.20 -11.17
N ARG A 158 1.64 -16.45 -12.26
CA ARG A 158 2.60 -15.34 -12.37
C ARG A 158 2.02 -14.00 -11.91
N ALA A 159 0.70 -13.87 -11.98
CA ALA A 159 -0.07 -12.68 -11.60
C ALA A 159 -1.47 -13.11 -11.16
N ILE A 160 -2.03 -12.45 -10.15
CA ILE A 160 -3.40 -12.63 -9.67
C ILE A 160 -4.04 -11.27 -9.38
N SER A 161 -5.35 -11.17 -9.53
CA SER A 161 -6.11 -9.96 -9.21
C SER A 161 -7.52 -10.33 -8.75
N SER A 162 -8.11 -9.51 -7.89
CA SER A 162 -9.36 -9.77 -7.17
C SER A 162 -10.27 -8.55 -7.26
N GLY A 163 -11.53 -8.76 -7.62
CA GLY A 163 -12.53 -7.69 -7.76
C GLY A 163 -13.75 -7.92 -6.88
N LEU A 164 -14.94 -7.74 -7.45
CA LEU A 164 -16.19 -7.95 -6.71
C LEU A 164 -16.70 -9.39 -6.88
N GLY A 165 -16.52 -10.21 -5.84
CA GLY A 165 -17.03 -11.58 -5.78
C GLY A 165 -16.19 -12.64 -6.51
N PHE A 166 -15.17 -12.26 -7.30
CA PHE A 166 -14.30 -13.20 -7.99
C PHE A 166 -12.86 -12.73 -8.09
N SER A 167 -11.96 -13.67 -8.40
CA SER A 167 -10.55 -13.44 -8.70
C SER A 167 -10.16 -14.17 -9.96
N CYS A 168 -9.12 -13.68 -10.64
CA CYS A 168 -8.52 -14.31 -11.79
C CYS A 168 -7.00 -14.26 -11.66
N GLY A 169 -6.33 -15.23 -12.27
CA GLY A 169 -4.88 -15.30 -12.34
C GLY A 169 -4.40 -15.78 -13.70
N VAL A 170 -3.20 -15.36 -14.06
CA VAL A 170 -2.47 -15.83 -15.24
C VAL A 170 -1.53 -16.96 -14.82
N LEU A 171 -1.67 -18.12 -15.45
CA LEU A 171 -0.80 -19.27 -15.21
C LEU A 171 0.60 -19.05 -15.79
N GLU A 172 1.61 -19.38 -14.99
CA GLU A 172 3.01 -19.44 -15.39
C GLU A 172 3.21 -20.50 -16.49
N GLY A 173 4.09 -20.23 -17.45
CA GLY A 173 4.40 -21.12 -18.59
C GLY A 173 3.33 -21.19 -19.70
N THR A 174 2.03 -21.21 -19.36
CA THR A 174 0.94 -21.29 -20.37
C THR A 174 0.31 -19.94 -20.71
N ASN A 175 0.48 -18.91 -19.87
CA ASN A 175 -0.16 -17.59 -20.01
C ASN A 175 -1.70 -17.66 -20.14
N ARG A 176 -2.33 -18.74 -19.69
CA ARG A 176 -3.80 -18.93 -19.67
C ARG A 176 -4.40 -18.24 -18.44
N VAL A 177 -5.60 -17.68 -18.59
CA VAL A 177 -6.39 -17.14 -17.48
C VAL A 177 -7.21 -18.24 -16.80
N LEU A 178 -7.16 -18.31 -15.47
CA LEU A 178 -8.02 -19.13 -14.63
C LEU A 178 -8.69 -18.22 -13.58
N CYS A 179 -9.99 -18.35 -13.39
CA CYS A 179 -10.79 -17.55 -12.46
C CYS A 179 -11.55 -18.41 -11.45
N TRP A 180 -11.78 -17.87 -10.26
CA TRP A 180 -12.47 -18.52 -9.14
C TRP A 180 -13.28 -17.51 -8.31
N GLY A 181 -14.24 -17.98 -7.51
CA GLY A 181 -15.16 -17.14 -6.73
C GLY A 181 -16.61 -17.37 -7.14
N ASP A 182 -17.36 -16.30 -7.43
CA ASP A 182 -18.70 -16.36 -8.03
C ASP A 182 -18.63 -17.15 -9.36
N GLU A 183 -19.17 -18.37 -9.38
CA GLU A 183 -19.13 -19.28 -10.53
C GLU A 183 -19.77 -18.68 -11.78
N SER A 184 -20.83 -17.88 -11.63
CA SER A 184 -21.57 -17.30 -12.76
C SER A 184 -20.73 -16.27 -13.52
N ILE A 185 -19.91 -15.49 -12.80
CA ILE A 185 -19.03 -14.48 -13.37
C ILE A 185 -17.69 -15.12 -13.77
N SER A 186 -17.04 -15.84 -12.86
CA SER A 186 -15.69 -16.39 -13.07
C SER A 186 -15.61 -17.36 -14.25
N LEU A 187 -16.58 -18.27 -14.43
CA LEU A 187 -16.62 -19.19 -15.57
C LEU A 187 -16.87 -18.45 -16.90
N SER A 188 -17.71 -17.41 -16.89
CA SER A 188 -17.97 -16.58 -18.07
C SER A 188 -16.71 -15.82 -18.51
N ILE A 189 -16.00 -15.21 -17.56
CA ILE A 189 -14.74 -14.49 -17.80
C ILE A 189 -13.65 -15.47 -18.27
N GLN A 190 -13.44 -16.59 -17.58
CA GLN A 190 -12.45 -17.62 -17.96
C GLN A 190 -12.71 -18.16 -19.37
N SER A 191 -13.97 -18.46 -19.71
CA SER A 191 -14.35 -18.90 -21.05
C SER A 191 -14.08 -17.81 -22.11
N ALA A 192 -14.37 -16.55 -21.81
CA ALA A 192 -14.13 -15.42 -22.70
C ALA A 192 -12.64 -15.12 -22.94
N PHE A 193 -11.74 -15.55 -22.05
CA PHE A 193 -10.29 -15.49 -22.20
C PHE A 193 -9.65 -16.79 -22.74
N SER A 194 -10.42 -17.86 -22.99
CA SER A 194 -9.90 -19.18 -23.38
C SER A 194 -8.95 -19.21 -24.60
N ASN A 195 -9.16 -18.31 -25.56
CA ASN A 195 -8.37 -18.20 -26.80
C ASN A 195 -7.27 -17.10 -26.73
N PHE A 196 -6.99 -16.54 -25.55
CA PHE A 196 -6.05 -15.43 -25.37
C PHE A 196 -4.89 -15.82 -24.45
N SER A 197 -3.69 -15.33 -24.77
CA SER A 197 -2.46 -15.54 -24.01
C SER A 197 -2.08 -14.23 -23.32
N MET A 198 -2.25 -14.19 -21.99
CA MET A 198 -2.14 -12.97 -21.19
C MET A 198 -0.81 -12.91 -20.43
N LEU A 199 -0.23 -11.73 -20.30
CA LEU A 199 0.93 -11.48 -19.43
C LEU A 199 0.51 -11.11 -18.01
N ASN A 200 -0.58 -10.36 -17.89
CA ASN A 200 -1.20 -9.98 -16.62
C ASN A 200 -2.74 -9.99 -16.74
N ILE A 201 -3.44 -9.88 -15.61
CA ILE A 201 -4.89 -9.78 -15.56
C ILE A 201 -5.29 -8.92 -14.37
N GLN A 202 -6.24 -8.02 -14.59
CA GLN A 202 -6.88 -7.18 -13.59
C GLN A 202 -8.37 -7.47 -13.54
N VAL A 203 -8.95 -7.43 -12.34
CA VAL A 203 -10.36 -7.76 -12.11
C VAL A 203 -11.09 -6.57 -11.52
N GLY A 204 -12.21 -6.19 -12.15
CA GLY A 204 -13.11 -5.12 -11.70
C GLY A 204 -14.40 -5.65 -11.09
N GLY A 205 -15.49 -4.92 -11.30
CA GLY A 205 -16.82 -5.30 -10.79
C GLY A 205 -17.42 -6.52 -11.46
N ARG A 206 -17.57 -6.49 -12.78
CA ARG A 206 -18.12 -7.61 -13.59
C ARG A 206 -17.37 -7.81 -14.91
N HIS A 207 -16.11 -7.40 -14.92
CA HIS A 207 -15.21 -7.48 -16.05
C HIS A 207 -13.78 -7.71 -15.57
N ALA A 208 -12.95 -8.20 -16.48
CA ALA A 208 -11.52 -8.30 -16.29
C ALA A 208 -10.80 -7.83 -17.57
N CYS A 209 -9.66 -7.18 -17.40
CA CYS A 209 -8.82 -6.68 -18.49
C CYS A 209 -7.37 -7.03 -18.20
N GLY A 210 -6.59 -7.37 -19.22
CA GLY A 210 -5.16 -7.60 -19.09
C GLY A 210 -4.43 -7.23 -20.36
N MET A 211 -3.11 -7.25 -20.33
CA MET A 211 -2.27 -7.14 -21.53
C MET A 211 -1.89 -8.53 -22.04
N ASP A 212 -1.97 -8.73 -23.34
CA ASP A 212 -1.51 -9.95 -24.01
C ASP A 212 0.01 -9.92 -24.28
N ASN A 213 0.54 -11.01 -24.84
CA ASN A 213 1.97 -11.10 -25.17
C ASN A 213 2.44 -10.06 -26.22
N SER A 214 1.51 -9.43 -26.97
CA SER A 214 1.78 -8.36 -27.94
C SER A 214 1.63 -6.95 -27.35
N GLY A 215 1.36 -6.85 -26.04
CA GLY A 215 1.10 -5.58 -25.36
C GLY A 215 -0.26 -4.95 -25.69
N LEU A 216 -1.20 -5.71 -26.25
CA LEU A 216 -2.57 -5.25 -26.52
C LEU A 216 -3.44 -5.42 -25.27
N VAL A 217 -4.30 -4.44 -24.95
CA VAL A 217 -5.24 -4.56 -23.83
C VAL A 217 -6.47 -5.35 -24.28
N ILE A 218 -6.79 -6.42 -23.55
CA ILE A 218 -7.92 -7.29 -23.83
C ILE A 218 -8.84 -7.31 -22.61
N CYS A 219 -10.04 -6.75 -22.79
CA CYS A 219 -11.10 -6.69 -21.79
C CYS A 219 -12.24 -7.68 -22.13
N LYS A 220 -12.77 -8.39 -21.12
CA LYS A 220 -13.92 -9.30 -21.23
C LYS A 220 -14.87 -9.15 -20.04
N GLY A 221 -16.14 -9.51 -20.24
CA GLY A 221 -17.18 -9.48 -19.21
C GLY A 221 -18.34 -8.56 -19.56
N ASN A 222 -18.87 -7.87 -18.55
CA ASN A 222 -19.91 -6.87 -18.74
C ASN A 222 -19.36 -5.62 -19.46
N ASN A 223 -20.10 -5.12 -20.46
CA ASN A 223 -19.82 -3.84 -21.14
C ASN A 223 -21.00 -2.86 -21.05
N GLY A 224 -21.87 -3.00 -20.04
CA GLY A 224 -23.12 -2.24 -19.95
C GLY A 224 -22.93 -0.72 -19.78
N ASN A 225 -21.72 -0.29 -19.44
CA ASN A 225 -21.34 1.11 -19.28
C ASN A 225 -20.15 1.53 -20.17
N GLY A 226 -19.75 0.70 -21.13
CA GLY A 226 -18.58 0.91 -21.99
C GLY A 226 -17.23 0.59 -21.36
N GLN A 227 -17.18 -0.17 -20.25
CA GLN A 227 -15.94 -0.45 -19.51
C GLN A 227 -14.92 -1.36 -20.22
N LEU A 228 -15.31 -2.02 -21.32
CA LEU A 228 -14.43 -2.80 -22.19
C LEU A 228 -13.96 -2.02 -23.42
N ASP A 229 -14.50 -0.81 -23.66
CA ASP A 229 -14.27 -0.02 -24.88
C ASP A 229 -12.95 0.76 -24.78
N VAL A 230 -11.83 0.03 -24.83
CA VAL A 230 -10.47 0.58 -24.69
C VAL A 230 -10.23 1.71 -25.70
N PRO A 231 -10.03 2.97 -25.26
CA PRO A 231 -9.65 4.07 -26.13
C PRO A 231 -8.26 3.79 -26.70
N SER A 232 -8.07 3.92 -28.02
CA SER A 232 -6.78 3.65 -28.70
C SER A 232 -6.13 2.35 -28.22
N ASN A 233 -6.57 1.20 -28.74
CA ASN A 233 -6.00 -0.08 -28.36
C ASN A 233 -4.83 -0.44 -29.30
N SER A 234 -3.72 0.29 -29.22
CA SER A 234 -2.48 -0.04 -29.94
C SER A 234 -1.50 -0.82 -29.06
N SER A 235 -0.71 -1.71 -29.66
CA SER A 235 0.26 -2.57 -28.96
C SER A 235 1.28 -1.75 -28.16
N TYR A 236 1.45 -2.08 -26.88
CA TYR A 236 2.33 -1.41 -25.91
C TYR A 236 2.00 0.07 -25.64
N GLU A 237 0.79 0.54 -25.98
CA GLU A 237 0.33 1.90 -25.62
C GLU A 237 0.24 2.09 -24.10
N TYR A 238 -0.06 1.03 -23.37
CA TYR A 238 -0.28 1.02 -21.92
C TYR A 238 0.78 0.21 -21.17
N ILE A 239 1.00 0.56 -19.91
CA ILE A 239 1.94 -0.13 -19.00
C ILE A 239 1.31 -0.58 -17.68
N GLY A 240 0.12 -0.08 -17.35
CA GLY A 240 -0.56 -0.42 -16.11
C GLY A 240 -2.06 -0.18 -16.20
N LEU A 241 -2.82 -0.98 -15.45
CA LEU A 241 -4.29 -1.06 -15.52
C LEU A 241 -4.92 -1.08 -14.12
N ALA A 242 -5.98 -0.29 -13.92
CA ALA A 242 -6.81 -0.33 -12.72
C ALA A 242 -8.29 -0.33 -13.10
N LEU A 243 -9.07 -1.24 -12.51
CA LEU A 243 -10.46 -1.49 -12.86
C LEU A 243 -11.36 -1.23 -11.65
N GLY A 244 -12.40 -0.42 -11.82
CA GLY A 244 -13.43 -0.23 -10.82
C GLY A 244 -14.64 -1.13 -11.06
N SER A 245 -15.80 -0.70 -10.56
CA SER A 245 -17.06 -1.42 -10.71
C SER A 245 -17.57 -1.41 -12.16
N ASN A 246 -17.57 -0.23 -12.78
CA ASN A 246 -18.14 0.03 -14.11
C ASN A 246 -17.21 0.88 -15.01
N HIS A 247 -15.93 0.95 -14.67
CA HIS A 247 -14.93 1.73 -15.39
C HIS A 247 -13.56 1.02 -15.37
N SER A 248 -12.70 1.46 -16.28
CA SER A 248 -11.33 0.96 -16.43
C SER A 248 -10.42 2.16 -16.69
N CYS A 249 -9.20 2.12 -16.15
CA CYS A 249 -8.18 3.15 -16.33
C CYS A 249 -6.84 2.52 -16.70
N ALA A 250 -6.03 3.24 -17.47
CA ALA A 250 -4.72 2.79 -17.92
C ALA A 250 -3.68 3.93 -17.90
N ILE A 251 -2.44 3.60 -17.51
CA ILE A 251 -1.29 4.51 -17.64
C ILE A 251 -0.68 4.33 -19.03
N ARG A 252 -0.57 5.43 -19.81
CA ARG A 252 0.11 5.43 -21.11
C ARG A 252 1.62 5.28 -20.95
N ARG A 253 2.25 4.46 -21.79
CA ARG A 253 3.68 4.11 -21.73
C ARG A 253 4.60 5.32 -21.88
N LEU A 254 4.34 6.17 -22.87
CA LEU A 254 5.25 7.22 -23.33
C LEU A 254 5.30 8.45 -22.40
N ASN A 255 4.14 8.97 -22.01
CA ASN A 255 4.01 10.23 -21.26
C ASN A 255 3.51 10.04 -19.82
N ARG A 256 3.27 8.79 -19.39
CA ARG A 256 2.75 8.42 -18.06
C ARG A 256 1.41 9.05 -17.66
N THR A 257 0.69 9.71 -18.58
CA THR A 257 -0.66 10.23 -18.29
C THR A 257 -1.67 9.08 -18.22
N VAL A 258 -2.71 9.24 -17.41
CA VAL A 258 -3.78 8.25 -17.28
C VAL A 258 -4.93 8.56 -18.22
N VAL A 259 -5.51 7.52 -18.83
CA VAL A 259 -6.81 7.58 -19.51
C VAL A 259 -7.78 6.65 -18.79
N CYS A 260 -9.02 7.09 -18.61
CA CYS A 260 -10.10 6.29 -18.03
C CYS A 260 -11.30 6.24 -18.97
N TRP A 261 -12.02 5.12 -18.97
CA TRP A 261 -13.18 4.87 -19.82
C TRP A 261 -14.22 4.01 -19.09
N GLY A 262 -15.43 3.93 -19.66
CA GLY A 262 -16.59 3.34 -19.01
C GLY A 262 -17.45 4.37 -18.25
N GLY A 263 -18.32 3.87 -17.37
CA GLY A 263 -19.29 4.69 -16.64
C GLY A 263 -20.20 5.55 -17.52
N ASN A 264 -20.52 5.10 -18.74
CA ASN A 264 -21.25 5.87 -19.76
C ASN A 264 -20.58 7.21 -20.12
N GLY A 265 -19.24 7.25 -20.11
CA GLY A 265 -18.45 8.46 -20.41
C GLY A 265 -18.17 9.36 -19.20
N ALA A 266 -18.71 9.06 -18.01
CA ALA A 266 -18.47 9.83 -16.80
C ALA A 266 -16.99 9.85 -16.33
N PHE A 267 -16.17 8.93 -16.85
CA PHE A 267 -14.74 8.83 -16.54
C PHE A 267 -13.83 9.45 -17.61
N SER A 268 -14.37 9.94 -18.72
CA SER A 268 -13.62 10.56 -19.82
C SER A 268 -13.27 12.03 -19.54
N SER A 269 -12.97 12.37 -18.28
CA SER A 269 -12.68 13.74 -17.86
C SER A 269 -11.20 14.09 -18.00
N ASN A 270 -10.91 15.34 -18.31
CA ASN A 270 -9.56 15.89 -18.52
C ASN A 270 -8.84 16.27 -17.21
N VAL A 271 -9.33 15.81 -16.04
CA VAL A 271 -8.81 16.23 -14.72
C VAL A 271 -7.35 15.80 -14.51
N THR A 272 -6.94 14.69 -15.11
CA THR A 272 -5.59 14.12 -15.05
C THR A 272 -4.81 14.30 -16.35
N ASP A 273 -5.30 15.08 -17.30
CA ASP A 273 -4.53 15.41 -18.50
C ASP A 273 -3.26 16.16 -18.10
N GLU A 274 -2.16 15.88 -18.78
CA GLU A 274 -0.82 16.42 -18.51
C GLU A 274 -0.16 16.00 -17.18
N ILE A 275 -0.86 15.30 -16.27
CA ILE A 275 -0.27 14.78 -15.02
C ILE A 275 0.31 13.37 -15.24
N PRO A 276 1.63 13.16 -15.02
CA PRO A 276 2.26 11.84 -15.10
C PRO A 276 2.14 11.05 -13.80
N PHE A 277 1.76 9.77 -13.91
CA PHE A 277 1.58 8.85 -12.80
C PHE A 277 2.56 7.67 -12.84
N GLU A 278 3.10 7.33 -11.68
CA GLU A 278 3.87 6.10 -11.48
C GLU A 278 2.92 4.90 -11.41
N SER A 279 1.90 4.98 -10.56
CA SER A 279 0.94 3.90 -10.30
C SER A 279 -0.50 4.41 -10.22
N ILE A 280 -1.46 3.51 -10.47
CA ILE A 280 -2.90 3.77 -10.30
C ILE A 280 -3.59 2.61 -9.57
N VAL A 281 -4.60 2.95 -8.79
CA VAL A 281 -5.48 2.04 -8.06
C VAL A 281 -6.92 2.55 -8.15
N ALA A 282 -7.86 1.65 -8.47
CA ALA A 282 -9.26 1.99 -8.63
C ALA A 282 -10.05 1.65 -7.35
N GLY A 283 -10.93 2.56 -6.94
CA GLY A 283 -12.05 2.22 -6.07
C GLY A 283 -13.26 1.82 -6.92
N LEU A 284 -14.43 1.68 -6.29
CA LEU A 284 -15.66 1.29 -6.99
C LEU A 284 -16.02 2.23 -8.16
N ASN A 285 -16.01 3.54 -7.92
CA ASN A 285 -16.46 4.58 -8.87
C ASN A 285 -15.49 5.77 -8.95
N PHE A 286 -14.23 5.59 -8.54
CA PHE A 286 -13.18 6.60 -8.60
C PHE A 286 -11.82 5.93 -8.79
N THR A 287 -10.78 6.71 -9.06
CA THR A 287 -9.41 6.22 -9.20
C THR A 287 -8.48 7.17 -8.47
N CYS A 288 -7.42 6.60 -7.88
CA CYS A 288 -6.32 7.34 -7.30
C CYS A 288 -5.02 6.91 -7.98
N GLY A 289 -4.04 7.80 -8.01
CA GLY A 289 -2.73 7.52 -8.58
C GLY A 289 -1.63 8.25 -7.85
N LEU A 290 -0.44 7.64 -7.87
CA LEU A 290 0.79 8.21 -7.35
C LEU A 290 1.49 9.00 -8.46
N THR A 291 1.80 10.27 -8.24
CA THR A 291 2.47 11.13 -9.22
C THR A 291 3.96 10.76 -9.38
N THR A 292 4.54 10.97 -10.57
CA THR A 292 5.99 10.76 -10.76
C THR A 292 6.85 11.94 -10.27
N SER A 293 6.26 13.10 -10.01
CA SER A 293 6.96 14.36 -9.71
C SER A 293 7.44 14.45 -8.26
N ASN A 294 6.59 14.06 -7.31
CA ASN A 294 6.81 14.23 -5.88
C ASN A 294 6.29 13.04 -5.05
N PHE A 295 5.71 12.01 -5.68
CA PHE A 295 5.03 10.88 -5.03
C PHE A 295 3.91 11.32 -4.09
N SER A 296 3.15 12.33 -4.53
CA SER A 296 1.85 12.68 -3.96
C SER A 296 0.77 11.74 -4.52
N VAL A 297 -0.33 11.59 -3.79
CA VAL A 297 -1.50 10.85 -4.29
C VAL A 297 -2.57 11.84 -4.73
N ILE A 298 -3.06 11.68 -5.95
CA ILE A 298 -4.20 12.43 -6.49
C ILE A 298 -5.35 11.45 -6.72
N CYS A 299 -6.57 11.85 -6.39
CA CYS A 299 -7.79 11.06 -6.64
C CYS A 299 -8.80 11.84 -7.50
N TRP A 300 -9.56 11.12 -8.33
CA TRP A 300 -10.53 11.67 -9.26
C TRP A 300 -11.62 10.68 -9.64
N GLY A 301 -12.72 11.20 -10.19
CA GLY A 301 -13.84 10.42 -10.74
C GLY A 301 -15.19 10.77 -10.11
N PRO A 302 -16.32 10.32 -10.71
CA PRO A 302 -17.66 10.68 -10.27
C PRO A 302 -18.02 10.18 -8.86
N GLY A 303 -17.37 9.12 -8.38
CA GLY A 303 -17.50 8.62 -7.01
C GLY A 303 -16.53 9.22 -6.01
N TRP A 304 -15.72 10.21 -6.39
CA TRP A 304 -14.80 10.91 -5.50
C TRP A 304 -15.54 12.06 -4.79
N PRO A 305 -15.67 12.05 -3.44
CA PRO A 305 -16.51 13.02 -2.74
C PRO A 305 -15.83 14.40 -2.51
N TYR A 306 -14.58 14.58 -2.96
CA TYR A 306 -13.83 15.82 -2.81
C TYR A 306 -13.51 16.43 -4.18
N SER A 307 -12.84 17.59 -4.19
CA SER A 307 -12.30 18.17 -5.41
C SER A 307 -11.37 17.16 -6.09
N SER A 308 -11.67 16.80 -7.33
CA SER A 308 -10.85 15.88 -8.13
C SER A 308 -9.59 16.59 -8.62
N GLY A 309 -8.48 15.86 -8.77
CA GLY A 309 -7.24 16.41 -9.31
C GLY A 309 -6.36 17.17 -8.30
N ILE A 310 -6.76 17.22 -7.02
CA ILE A 310 -5.96 17.83 -5.95
C ILE A 310 -5.11 16.76 -5.24
N GLU A 311 -3.88 17.12 -4.89
CA GLU A 311 -3.00 16.28 -4.07
C GLU A 311 -3.60 16.08 -2.66
N LEU A 312 -3.67 14.82 -2.21
CA LEU A 312 -4.04 14.51 -0.83
C LEU A 312 -2.96 15.00 0.14
N PRO A 313 -3.32 15.44 1.36
CA PRO A 313 -2.38 15.85 2.40
C PRO A 313 -1.71 14.65 3.10
N LEU A 314 -1.17 13.74 2.29
CA LEU A 314 -0.34 12.61 2.69
C LEU A 314 1.14 12.99 2.57
N GLN A 315 1.99 12.35 3.37
CA GLN A 315 3.43 12.47 3.20
C GLN A 315 3.89 11.79 1.90
N LYS A 316 5.09 12.17 1.44
CA LYS A 316 5.73 11.56 0.27
C LYS A 316 5.70 10.04 0.38
N SER A 317 5.05 9.39 -0.56
CA SER A 317 4.86 7.94 -0.54
C SER A 317 6.00 7.23 -1.28
N LEU A 318 6.24 5.96 -0.96
CA LEU A 318 7.17 5.14 -1.73
C LEU A 318 6.59 4.83 -3.13
N PRO A 319 7.37 4.91 -4.23
CA PRO A 319 6.92 4.44 -5.55
C PRO A 319 6.94 2.91 -5.70
N GLY A 320 7.63 2.19 -4.81
CA GLY A 320 7.71 0.74 -4.77
C GLY A 320 8.38 0.26 -3.48
N PRO A 321 8.45 -1.06 -3.24
CA PRO A 321 9.10 -1.63 -2.07
C PRO A 321 10.61 -1.31 -2.06
N CYS A 322 11.15 -1.07 -0.87
CA CYS A 322 12.60 -0.98 -0.67
C CYS A 322 13.18 -2.39 -0.55
N LEU A 323 13.94 -2.80 -1.57
CA LEU A 323 14.58 -4.10 -1.71
C LEU A 323 16.08 -3.98 -1.45
N GLU A 324 16.67 -5.04 -0.89
CA GLU A 324 18.12 -5.16 -0.74
C GLU A 324 18.76 -5.94 -1.90
N THR A 325 17.97 -6.77 -2.61
CA THR A 325 18.43 -7.54 -3.77
C THR A 325 18.55 -6.65 -5.02
N PRO A 326 19.61 -6.79 -5.84
CA PRO A 326 19.81 -5.95 -7.01
C PRO A 326 18.65 -6.06 -8.00
N CYS A 327 18.30 -4.94 -8.64
CA CYS A 327 17.29 -4.91 -9.69
C CYS A 327 17.80 -5.60 -10.96
N GLU A 328 16.94 -6.36 -11.62
CA GLU A 328 17.24 -7.04 -12.90
C GLU A 328 17.50 -6.04 -14.04
N CYS A 329 16.85 -4.87 -13.99
CA CYS A 329 16.93 -3.84 -15.03
C CYS A 329 17.34 -2.47 -14.44
N ASN A 330 16.36 -1.67 -14.00
CA ASN A 330 16.58 -0.27 -13.65
C ASN A 330 16.36 -0.01 -12.15
N ILE A 331 17.09 0.95 -11.58
CA ILE A 331 16.90 1.45 -10.21
C ILE A 331 16.18 2.81 -10.26
N TYR A 332 15.31 3.07 -9.30
CA TYR A 332 14.64 4.38 -9.17
C TYR A 332 15.65 5.45 -8.71
N PRO A 333 15.71 6.63 -9.37
CA PRO A 333 16.50 7.78 -8.89
C PRO A 333 16.16 8.13 -7.44
N ASP A 334 17.17 8.52 -6.65
CA ASP A 334 17.03 8.83 -5.22
C ASP A 334 16.41 7.70 -4.36
N SER A 335 16.37 6.46 -4.84
CA SER A 335 15.77 5.33 -4.11
C SER A 335 16.40 5.10 -2.74
N GLN A 336 17.71 5.30 -2.58
CA GLN A 336 18.37 5.26 -1.27
C GLN A 336 17.76 6.28 -0.32
N THR A 337 17.54 7.53 -0.76
CA THR A 337 16.90 8.57 0.06
C THR A 337 15.45 8.21 0.38
N LEU A 338 14.68 7.71 -0.60
CA LEU A 338 13.31 7.24 -0.41
C LEU A 338 13.23 6.08 0.60
N CYS A 339 14.24 5.21 0.63
CA CYS A 339 14.35 4.08 1.53
C CYS A 339 15.13 4.38 2.83
N PHE A 340 15.35 5.66 3.17
CA PHE A 340 16.08 6.08 4.37
C PHE A 340 17.48 5.43 4.51
N GLY A 341 18.17 5.26 3.38
CA GLY A 341 19.49 4.62 3.25
C GLY A 341 19.44 3.09 3.12
N ASN A 342 18.31 2.45 3.44
CA ASN A 342 18.22 1.00 3.56
C ASN A 342 17.52 0.36 2.34
N GLY A 343 18.33 0.07 1.32
CA GLY A 343 17.91 -0.58 0.08
C GLY A 343 17.59 0.39 -1.07
N HIS A 344 17.02 -0.14 -2.14
CA HIS A 344 16.67 0.57 -3.35
C HIS A 344 15.33 0.09 -3.91
N ILE A 345 14.77 0.85 -4.85
CA ILE A 345 13.47 0.58 -5.47
C ILE A 345 13.74 0.24 -6.94
N CYS A 346 13.17 -0.86 -7.43
CA CYS A 346 13.33 -1.26 -8.82
C CYS A 346 12.31 -0.57 -9.72
N ARG A 347 12.75 -0.20 -10.92
CA ARG A 347 11.90 0.23 -12.03
C ARG A 347 11.72 -0.91 -13.02
N PRO A 348 10.57 -0.97 -13.73
CA PRO A 348 10.40 -1.88 -14.84
C PRO A 348 11.53 -1.77 -15.86
N CYS A 349 11.81 -2.88 -16.55
CA CYS A 349 12.64 -2.88 -17.73
C CYS A 349 11.97 -2.00 -18.78
N ASP A 350 12.63 -0.89 -19.15
CA ASP A 350 12.23 -0.13 -20.31
C ASP A 350 12.58 -0.95 -21.55
N ASP A 351 11.68 -1.84 -21.99
CA ASP A 351 11.78 -2.36 -23.36
C ASP A 351 11.67 -1.14 -24.26
N ALA A 352 12.82 -0.73 -24.78
CA ALA A 352 12.90 0.30 -25.78
C ALA A 352 12.18 -0.25 -27.01
N VAL A 353 10.93 0.19 -27.20
CA VAL A 353 10.29 0.10 -28.51
C VAL A 353 11.26 0.79 -29.45
N SER A 354 11.89 0.01 -30.31
CA SER A 354 12.83 0.51 -31.30
C SER A 354 12.06 1.43 -32.22
N ILE A 355 12.12 2.73 -31.95
CA ILE A 355 11.69 3.76 -32.89
C ILE A 355 12.51 3.49 -34.15
N PRO A 356 11.90 3.02 -35.25
CA PRO A 356 12.66 2.81 -36.46
C PRO A 356 13.27 4.17 -36.83
N PRO A 357 14.58 4.23 -37.15
CA PRO A 357 15.22 5.51 -37.46
C PRO A 357 14.39 6.19 -38.56
N PRO A 358 14.18 7.52 -38.48
CA PRO A 358 13.37 8.23 -39.46
C PRO A 358 13.93 7.91 -40.84
N ILE A 359 13.11 7.26 -41.67
CA ILE A 359 13.54 6.72 -42.97
C ILE A 359 14.17 7.87 -43.73
N SER A 360 15.48 7.76 -43.99
CA SER A 360 16.24 8.77 -44.71
C SER A 360 15.56 8.99 -46.05
N GLN A 361 15.10 10.23 -46.28
CA GLN A 361 14.39 10.57 -47.50
C GLN A 361 15.27 10.20 -48.70
N PRO A 362 14.75 9.44 -49.68
CA PRO A 362 15.52 9.13 -50.88
C PRO A 362 15.84 10.44 -51.62
N PRO A 363 17.01 10.54 -52.28
CA PRO A 363 17.41 11.76 -52.97
C PRO A 363 16.39 12.13 -54.06
N PRO A 364 16.16 13.43 -54.29
CA PRO A 364 15.15 13.88 -55.25
C PRO A 364 15.48 13.38 -56.66
N PRO A 365 14.50 12.80 -57.40
CA PRO A 365 14.73 12.36 -58.77
C PRO A 365 14.93 13.56 -59.71
N PRO A 366 15.65 13.37 -60.83
CA PRO A 366 15.93 14.46 -61.77
C PRO A 366 14.65 15.01 -62.41
N VAL A 367 14.61 16.33 -62.59
CA VAL A 367 13.45 17.05 -63.13
C VAL A 367 13.21 16.65 -64.59
N THR A 368 12.15 15.88 -64.84
CA THR A 368 11.60 15.65 -66.19
C THR A 368 10.16 16.13 -66.26
N SER A 369 9.91 17.09 -67.15
CA SER A 369 8.63 17.79 -67.29
C SER A 369 7.60 17.01 -68.12
N HIS A 370 6.46 16.61 -67.54
CA HIS A 370 5.29 16.23 -68.33
C HIS A 370 3.93 16.62 -67.73
N ARG A 371 2.97 16.79 -68.66
CA ARG A 371 1.66 17.46 -68.56
C ARG A 371 0.67 16.89 -67.51
N PRO A 372 -0.28 17.70 -67.00
CA PRO A 372 -1.29 17.25 -66.05
C PRO A 372 -2.41 16.41 -66.70
N SER A 373 -2.65 15.21 -66.17
CA SER A 373 -3.70 14.29 -66.64
C SER A 373 -5.00 14.40 -65.83
N ARG A 374 -5.97 15.17 -66.36
CA ARG A 374 -7.45 15.03 -66.31
C ARG A 374 -8.24 14.46 -65.10
N ARG A 375 -7.67 14.04 -63.97
CA ARG A 375 -8.39 13.35 -62.86
C ARG A 375 -8.78 14.22 -61.65
N LEU A 376 -8.43 15.51 -61.63
CA LEU A 376 -8.70 16.43 -60.51
C LEU A 376 -9.87 17.43 -60.72
N ARG A 377 -10.77 17.19 -61.68
CA ARG A 377 -11.96 18.06 -61.92
C ARG A 377 -13.31 17.47 -61.52
N ARG A 378 -13.39 16.18 -61.13
CA ARG A 378 -14.67 15.55 -60.72
C ARG A 378 -14.97 15.67 -59.21
N GLY A 379 -13.95 15.65 -58.36
CA GLY A 379 -14.12 15.73 -56.90
C GLY A 379 -14.68 17.08 -56.42
N LEU A 380 -14.03 18.19 -56.78
CA LEU A 380 -14.48 19.54 -56.36
C LEU A 380 -15.90 19.89 -56.82
N LEU A 381 -16.34 19.37 -57.96
CA LEU A 381 -17.69 19.61 -58.49
C LEU A 381 -18.78 18.93 -57.64
N ALA A 382 -18.49 17.80 -57.00
CA ALA A 382 -19.43 17.12 -56.11
C ALA A 382 -19.65 17.90 -54.80
N PHE A 383 -18.57 18.40 -54.18
CA PHE A 383 -18.66 19.17 -52.94
C PHE A 383 -19.39 20.51 -53.13
N ALA A 384 -19.20 21.19 -54.27
CA ALA A 384 -19.90 22.43 -54.58
C ALA A 384 -21.43 22.24 -54.72
N ILE A 385 -21.87 21.14 -55.31
CA ILE A 385 -23.31 20.85 -55.50
C ILE A 385 -23.97 20.50 -54.16
N VAL A 386 -23.37 19.62 -53.34
CA VAL A 386 -23.95 19.23 -52.05
C VAL A 386 -24.03 20.41 -51.07
N GLY A 387 -23.01 21.26 -51.02
CA GLY A 387 -23.02 22.48 -50.18
C GLY A 387 -24.11 23.48 -50.57
N SER A 388 -24.40 23.64 -51.87
CA SER A 388 -25.42 24.58 -52.35
C SER A 388 -26.86 24.13 -52.04
N VAL A 389 -27.15 22.83 -52.06
CA VAL A 389 -28.48 22.29 -51.70
C VAL A 389 -28.74 22.43 -50.20
N GLY A 390 -27.74 22.16 -49.34
CA GLY A 390 -27.86 22.34 -47.89
C GLY A 390 -28.09 23.80 -47.49
N GLY A 391 -27.36 24.74 -48.11
CA GLY A 391 -27.54 26.17 -47.88
C GLY A 391 -28.94 26.67 -48.26
N PHE A 392 -29.48 26.22 -49.39
CA PHE A 392 -30.82 26.62 -49.85
C PHE A 392 -31.93 26.10 -48.91
N ALA A 393 -31.82 24.84 -48.45
CA ALA A 393 -32.77 24.27 -47.50
C ALA A 393 -32.80 25.04 -46.15
N GLY A 394 -31.62 25.45 -45.64
CA GLY A 394 -31.52 26.26 -44.41
C GLY A 394 -32.10 27.67 -44.55
N ILE A 395 -31.99 28.29 -45.73
CA ILE A 395 -32.60 29.61 -45.98
C ILE A 395 -34.12 29.49 -46.07
N CYS A 396 -34.64 28.44 -46.71
CA CYS A 396 -36.09 28.20 -46.80
C CYS A 396 -36.76 27.96 -45.44
N THR A 397 -36.11 27.24 -44.51
CA THR A 397 -36.67 27.03 -43.15
C THR A 397 -36.68 28.32 -42.34
N VAL A 398 -35.65 29.17 -42.42
CA VAL A 398 -35.63 30.48 -41.76
C VAL A 398 -36.74 31.39 -42.30
N ILE A 399 -36.95 31.42 -43.62
CA ILE A 399 -38.05 32.18 -44.24
C ILE A 399 -39.42 31.65 -43.78
N TYR A 400 -39.60 30.33 -43.71
CA TYR A 400 -40.86 29.72 -43.23
C TYR A 400 -41.17 30.07 -41.76
N CYS A 401 -40.16 30.02 -40.88
CA CYS A 401 -40.30 30.42 -39.48
C CYS A 401 -40.60 31.92 -39.30
N LEU A 402 -40.01 32.78 -40.13
CA LEU A 402 -40.32 34.22 -40.13
C LEU A 402 -41.72 34.51 -40.67
N TRP A 403 -42.18 33.79 -41.69
CA TRP A 403 -43.50 34.03 -42.29
C TRP A 403 -44.64 33.55 -41.38
N THR A 404 -44.46 32.41 -40.71
CA THR A 404 -45.40 31.91 -39.69
C THR A 404 -45.47 32.80 -38.44
N GLY A 405 -44.38 33.48 -38.09
CA GLY A 405 -44.35 34.41 -36.95
C GLY A 405 -45.04 35.77 -37.16
N VAL A 406 -45.36 36.16 -38.40
CA VAL A 406 -45.82 37.54 -38.72
C VAL A 406 -47.32 37.62 -39.07
N CYS A 407 -47.98 36.52 -39.44
CA CYS A 407 -49.33 36.56 -40.02
C CYS A 407 -50.52 36.18 -39.11
N PHE A 408 -50.32 35.79 -37.85
CA PHE A 408 -51.43 35.52 -36.90
C PHE A 408 -51.51 36.52 -35.75
N GLY A 409 -51.92 37.74 -36.09
CA GLY A 409 -52.28 38.76 -35.11
C GLY A 409 -53.66 38.55 -34.48
N LYS A 410 -53.68 38.56 -33.13
CA LYS A 410 -54.79 38.96 -32.24
C LYS A 410 -55.92 37.96 -31.94
N LYS A 411 -56.01 37.54 -30.67
CA LYS A 411 -57.28 37.57 -29.92
C LYS A 411 -57.12 38.05 -28.45
N LYS A 412 -57.71 39.22 -28.20
CA LYS A 412 -57.88 40.04 -26.97
C LYS A 412 -59.05 39.51 -26.10
N VAL A 413 -59.22 39.68 -24.76
CA VAL A 413 -58.45 40.06 -23.53
C VAL A 413 -59.18 39.43 -22.32
N HIS A 414 -58.65 39.60 -21.08
CA HIS A 414 -59.34 39.85 -19.78
C HIS A 414 -59.11 38.77 -18.70
N ASN A 415 -59.00 39.04 -17.39
CA ASN A 415 -58.55 40.19 -16.59
C ASN A 415 -58.69 39.80 -15.09
N SER A 416 -57.80 40.30 -14.24
CA SER A 416 -58.05 40.67 -12.82
C SER A 416 -58.03 39.61 -11.68
N VAL A 417 -57.86 40.18 -10.48
CA VAL A 417 -58.07 39.67 -9.10
C VAL A 417 -56.94 38.89 -8.41
N GLN A 418 -56.22 39.60 -7.54
CA GLN A 418 -55.76 39.11 -6.23
C GLN A 418 -56.81 39.56 -5.19
N PRO A 419 -57.06 38.80 -4.11
CA PRO A 419 -56.76 39.38 -2.79
C PRO A 419 -56.20 38.38 -1.76
N THR A 420 -55.63 38.96 -0.71
CA THR A 420 -55.07 38.34 0.50
C THR A 420 -56.17 38.16 1.58
N ILE A 421 -55.89 37.41 2.68
CA ILE A 421 -56.18 37.74 4.12
C ILE A 421 -56.74 36.58 5.01
N THR A 422 -56.07 36.35 6.16
CA THR A 422 -56.47 35.64 7.43
C THR A 422 -56.78 34.14 7.43
N GLY A 423 -56.63 33.40 8.56
CA GLY A 423 -56.19 33.76 9.93
C GLY A 423 -55.79 32.49 10.73
N ALA A 424 -54.86 32.55 11.70
CA ALA A 424 -55.08 32.78 13.15
C ALA A 424 -55.91 31.65 13.83
N ASN A 425 -55.43 30.93 14.85
CA ASN A 425 -55.04 31.34 16.23
C ASN A 425 -53.97 30.37 16.81
N ALA A 426 -52.93 30.78 17.55
CA ALA A 426 -52.87 31.25 18.96
C ALA A 426 -53.31 30.17 19.99
N ALA A 427 -52.42 29.60 20.83
CA ALA A 427 -51.84 30.14 22.10
C ALA A 427 -52.86 30.17 23.27
N PRO A 428 -52.51 30.06 24.59
CA PRO A 428 -51.32 30.58 25.29
C PRO A 428 -50.63 29.61 26.31
N GLN A 429 -49.35 29.83 26.70
CA GLN A 429 -48.80 30.44 27.97
C GLN A 429 -49.24 29.77 29.32
N SER A 430 -48.53 29.84 30.45
CA SER A 430 -47.45 30.74 30.93
C SER A 430 -46.68 30.20 32.16
N ASN A 431 -45.39 30.58 32.32
CA ASN A 431 -44.70 31.02 33.57
C ASN A 431 -44.66 30.08 34.83
N SER A 432 -43.75 30.21 35.82
CA SER A 432 -42.72 31.23 36.13
C SER A 432 -41.55 30.65 36.97
N SER A 433 -40.41 31.36 36.94
CA SER A 433 -39.14 31.21 37.70
C SER A 433 -39.11 32.07 39.00
N PRO A 434 -37.96 32.50 39.59
CA PRO A 434 -36.70 31.83 40.01
C PRO A 434 -36.54 31.87 41.57
N PRO A 435 -35.69 32.66 42.30
CA PRO A 435 -34.23 32.92 42.22
C PRO A 435 -33.38 32.84 43.55
N SER A 436 -32.12 32.39 43.42
CA SER A 436 -30.87 33.00 43.99
C SER A 436 -30.51 32.99 45.51
N ARG A 437 -29.23 32.64 45.82
CA ARG A 437 -28.13 33.44 46.47
C ARG A 437 -27.06 32.51 47.11
N SER A 438 -25.76 32.64 46.78
CA SER A 438 -24.66 33.40 47.48
C SER A 438 -24.15 32.71 48.78
N SER A 439 -22.89 32.80 49.27
CA SER A 439 -21.67 33.55 48.88
C SER A 439 -20.42 33.20 49.76
N THR A 440 -19.20 33.46 49.23
CA THR A 440 -17.98 34.04 49.90
C THR A 440 -17.05 33.34 50.93
N LEU A 441 -15.73 33.42 50.63
CA LEU A 441 -14.54 33.67 51.52
C LEU A 441 -14.11 32.56 52.55
N ARG A 442 -12.87 32.42 53.08
CA ARG A 442 -11.65 33.28 53.14
C ARG A 442 -10.35 32.47 53.54
N ARG A 443 -9.19 32.83 52.97
CA ARG A 443 -7.80 32.99 53.54
C ARG A 443 -7.06 31.96 54.45
N GLN A 444 -5.72 31.91 54.21
CA GLN A 444 -4.56 31.71 55.13
C GLN A 444 -4.37 30.29 55.73
N GLY A 445 -3.15 29.82 56.04
CA GLY A 445 -1.80 30.38 55.90
C GLY A 445 -0.74 29.46 56.56
N SER A 446 0.51 29.49 56.07
CA SER A 446 1.68 28.71 56.53
C SER A 446 2.07 28.87 58.01
N ILE A 447 2.77 27.88 58.63
CA ILE A 447 4.07 28.04 59.36
C ILE A 447 4.61 26.75 60.07
N LEU A 448 5.93 26.54 59.92
CA LEU A 448 6.99 25.78 60.65
C LEU A 448 6.73 24.57 61.59
N MET A 449 7.53 23.51 61.30
CA MET A 449 8.52 22.78 62.14
C MET A 449 8.27 22.45 63.65
N ARG A 450 8.49 21.18 64.04
CA ARG A 450 9.79 20.62 64.56
C ARG A 450 9.61 19.45 65.58
N ARG A 451 10.25 18.27 65.34
CA ARG A 451 10.72 17.23 66.33
C ARG A 451 9.66 16.61 67.30
N GLN A 452 9.72 15.35 67.77
CA GLN A 452 10.77 14.31 67.90
C GLN A 452 10.12 12.90 68.04
N ARG A 453 10.86 11.82 67.69
CA ARG A 453 11.02 10.49 68.37
C ARG A 453 9.80 9.82 69.06
N SER A 454 9.50 8.51 68.96
CA SER A 454 10.35 7.33 68.66
C SER A 454 9.54 6.07 68.29
N GLY A 455 10.12 5.16 67.48
CA GLY A 455 9.84 3.70 67.46
C GLY A 455 8.54 3.19 66.80
N THR A 456 8.44 1.98 66.24
CA THR A 456 9.43 0.91 65.93
C THR A 456 8.92 0.00 64.78
N SER A 457 9.84 -0.76 64.16
CA SER A 457 9.62 -2.10 63.53
C SER A 457 9.46 -2.27 61.99
N SER A 458 10.59 -2.48 61.29
CA SER A 458 10.89 -3.52 60.25
C SER A 458 10.00 -3.67 58.98
N LYS A 459 10.49 -3.95 57.76
CA LYS A 459 11.73 -4.63 57.30
C LYS A 459 12.25 -4.09 55.93
N HIS A 460 13.57 -4.17 55.76
CA HIS A 460 14.37 -4.24 54.51
C HIS A 460 14.36 -3.05 53.53
N ALA A 461 15.54 -2.46 53.37
CA ALA A 461 16.02 -1.71 52.20
C ALA A 461 17.53 -1.98 52.07
N ASP A 462 18.04 -1.99 50.84
CA ASP A 462 19.39 -2.48 50.50
C ASP A 462 20.54 -1.56 50.95
N ARG A 463 21.76 -2.10 50.94
CA ARG A 463 23.02 -1.34 51.09
C ARG A 463 23.91 -1.58 49.87
N ALA A 464 24.45 -0.51 49.30
CA ALA A 464 25.59 -0.58 48.39
C ALA A 464 26.89 -0.81 49.16
N GLU A 465 27.87 -1.45 48.50
CA GLU A 465 29.25 -1.61 48.98
C GLU A 465 30.21 -0.79 48.10
N GLU A 466 31.24 -0.20 48.70
CA GLU A 466 32.24 0.63 48.03
C GLU A 466 33.53 -0.15 47.76
N PHE A 467 34.13 0.05 46.59
CA PHE A 467 35.39 -0.58 46.16
C PHE A 467 36.47 0.46 45.89
N MET A 468 37.75 0.08 46.05
CA MET A 468 38.86 1.01 45.81
C MET A 468 39.14 1.18 44.31
N PHE A 469 39.43 2.42 43.91
CA PHE A 469 39.72 2.79 42.52
C PHE A 469 40.87 1.98 41.88
N THR A 470 41.85 1.54 42.68
CA THR A 470 42.95 0.66 42.25
C THR A 470 42.46 -0.66 41.66
N ASP A 471 41.39 -1.20 42.22
CA ASP A 471 40.88 -2.52 41.87
C ASP A 471 40.14 -2.45 40.52
N LEU A 472 39.45 -1.33 40.25
CA LEU A 472 38.85 -1.03 38.95
C LEU A 472 39.91 -0.83 37.85
N VAL A 473 41.01 -0.13 38.13
CA VAL A 473 42.09 0.08 37.14
C VAL A 473 42.75 -1.25 36.74
N ALA A 474 42.95 -2.14 37.72
CA ALA A 474 43.46 -3.49 37.47
C ALA A 474 42.46 -4.36 36.69
N ALA A 475 41.18 -4.37 37.10
CA ALA A 475 40.14 -5.19 36.48
C ALA A 475 39.78 -4.77 35.04
N THR A 476 39.85 -3.47 34.73
CA THR A 476 39.55 -2.93 33.38
C THR A 476 40.74 -2.92 32.42
N ASN A 477 41.89 -3.48 32.85
CA ASN A 477 43.16 -3.45 32.13
C ASN A 477 43.52 -2.03 31.64
N ASN A 478 43.49 -1.06 32.58
CA ASN A 478 43.72 0.36 32.31
C ASN A 478 42.79 0.95 31.22
N PHE A 479 41.50 0.59 31.28
CA PHE A 479 40.42 1.13 30.43
C PHE A 479 40.64 0.97 28.91
N SER A 480 40.96 -0.24 28.46
CA SER A 480 41.18 -0.52 27.03
C SER A 480 39.94 -0.23 26.16
N SER A 481 40.13 0.06 24.87
CA SER A 481 39.03 0.36 23.94
C SER A 481 38.11 -0.82 23.62
N GLU A 482 38.60 -2.04 23.82
CA GLU A 482 37.85 -3.29 23.67
C GLU A 482 37.08 -3.61 24.97
N SER A 483 37.65 -3.21 26.11
CA SER A 483 37.00 -3.12 27.43
C SER A 483 36.13 -1.87 27.58
N LYS A 484 35.62 -1.28 26.48
CA LYS A 484 34.69 -0.15 26.52
C LYS A 484 33.41 -0.56 27.23
N ILE A 485 33.36 -0.20 28.51
CA ILE A 485 32.28 -0.41 29.49
C ILE A 485 30.91 -0.30 28.78
N ALA A 486 30.67 0.80 28.07
CA ALA A 486 29.46 1.06 27.27
C ALA A 486 28.93 -0.11 26.40
N LYS A 487 29.75 -0.95 25.73
CA LYS A 487 29.22 -2.07 24.92
C LYS A 487 28.99 -3.35 25.72
N SER A 488 29.67 -3.51 26.85
CA SER A 488 29.33 -4.53 27.85
C SER A 488 28.03 -4.15 28.57
N ASP A 489 27.88 -2.87 28.90
CA ASP A 489 26.68 -2.31 29.53
C ASP A 489 25.44 -2.47 28.65
N VAL A 490 25.57 -2.25 27.33
CA VAL A 490 24.47 -2.52 26.38
C VAL A 490 24.02 -3.98 26.44
N TYR A 491 24.93 -4.94 26.55
CA TYR A 491 24.56 -6.35 26.71
C TYR A 491 23.88 -6.61 28.05
N GLY A 492 24.43 -6.05 29.14
CA GLY A 492 23.80 -6.12 30.47
C GLY A 492 22.39 -5.54 30.49
N LEU A 493 22.21 -4.36 29.88
CA LEU A 493 20.91 -3.71 29.70
C LEU A 493 19.96 -4.58 28.87
N GLY A 494 20.43 -5.19 27.78
CA GLY A 494 19.64 -6.14 26.99
C GLY A 494 19.17 -7.34 27.81
N VAL A 495 20.04 -7.91 28.65
CA VAL A 495 19.68 -9.00 29.56
C VAL A 495 18.62 -8.52 30.56
N VAL A 496 18.82 -7.37 31.19
CA VAL A 496 17.84 -6.78 32.14
C VAL A 496 16.49 -6.54 31.48
N LEU A 497 16.44 -6.03 30.25
CA LEU A 497 15.18 -5.88 29.51
C LEU A 497 14.49 -7.22 29.24
N LEU A 498 15.24 -8.29 28.93
CA LEU A 498 14.66 -9.64 28.80
C LEU A 498 14.22 -10.23 30.15
N GLU A 499 14.92 -9.95 31.25
CA GLU A 499 14.48 -10.31 32.59
C GLU A 499 13.17 -9.61 32.97
N LEU A 500 13.02 -8.32 32.65
CA LEU A 500 11.79 -7.55 32.86
C LEU A 500 10.64 -8.09 32.01
N LEU A 501 10.88 -8.35 30.72
CA LEU A 501 9.85 -8.89 29.82
C LEU A 501 9.36 -10.28 30.25
N THR A 502 10.27 -11.17 30.67
CA THR A 502 9.94 -12.58 30.92
C THR A 502 9.69 -12.95 32.38
N GLY A 503 10.07 -12.06 33.31
CA GLY A 503 10.02 -12.29 34.75
C GLY A 503 11.05 -13.29 35.27
N LYS A 504 11.91 -13.81 34.39
CA LYS A 504 12.94 -14.81 34.70
C LYS A 504 14.26 -14.12 35.00
N ARG A 505 15.08 -14.77 35.83
CA ARG A 505 16.45 -14.33 36.08
C ARG A 505 17.33 -14.61 34.86
N ALA A 506 18.40 -13.84 34.71
CA ALA A 506 19.41 -13.95 33.65
C ALA A 506 19.92 -15.40 33.44
N LEU A 507 20.01 -16.16 34.55
CA LEU A 507 20.11 -17.62 34.56
C LEU A 507 19.00 -18.20 35.45
N PHE A 508 18.22 -19.12 34.91
CA PHE A 508 17.12 -19.79 35.62
C PHE A 508 17.09 -21.29 35.32
N LYS A 509 16.31 -22.07 36.08
CA LYS A 509 16.12 -23.51 35.84
C LYS A 509 14.65 -23.79 35.52
N THR A 510 14.40 -24.72 34.61
CA THR A 510 13.04 -25.13 34.22
C THR A 510 12.70 -26.50 34.83
N GLY A 511 11.59 -26.57 35.56
CA GLY A 511 11.09 -27.78 36.22
C GLY A 511 11.61 -27.99 37.64
N GLU A 512 10.77 -28.57 38.51
CA GLU A 512 11.03 -28.74 39.95
C GLU A 512 12.24 -29.63 40.28
N ASN A 513 12.66 -30.49 39.35
CA ASN A 513 13.79 -31.41 39.52
C ASN A 513 15.17 -30.83 39.14
N GLY A 514 15.28 -29.50 38.99
CA GLY A 514 16.57 -28.81 39.10
C GLY A 514 17.57 -29.00 37.97
N GLY A 515 17.11 -29.06 36.71
CA GLY A 515 17.94 -29.21 35.50
C GLY A 515 19.05 -28.16 35.32
N ALA A 516 19.79 -28.24 34.21
CA ALA A 516 20.85 -27.28 33.89
C ALA A 516 20.32 -25.84 33.84
N PRO A 517 21.08 -24.83 34.30
CA PRO A 517 20.68 -23.43 34.16
C PRO A 517 20.62 -23.02 32.68
N ILE A 518 19.55 -22.33 32.31
CA ILE A 518 19.27 -21.79 30.98
C ILE A 518 19.35 -20.26 31.07
N SER A 519 19.93 -19.60 30.06
CA SER A 519 19.92 -18.14 29.99
C SER A 519 18.55 -17.58 29.61
N VAL A 520 18.19 -16.42 30.15
CA VAL A 520 17.04 -15.65 29.67
C VAL A 520 17.18 -15.30 28.18
N VAL A 521 18.40 -15.11 27.69
CA VAL A 521 18.71 -14.84 26.27
C VAL A 521 18.32 -16.05 25.42
N ASP A 522 18.85 -17.24 25.76
CA ASP A 522 18.59 -18.50 25.03
C ASP A 522 17.11 -18.90 25.03
N PHE A 523 16.37 -18.51 26.07
CA PHE A 523 14.93 -18.74 26.18
C PHE A 523 14.09 -17.73 25.39
N ALA A 524 14.39 -16.43 25.51
CA ALA A 524 13.53 -15.37 25.02
C ALA A 524 13.77 -15.05 23.53
N VAL A 525 15.03 -14.92 23.12
CA VAL A 525 15.38 -14.46 21.76
C VAL A 525 14.74 -15.30 20.65
N PRO A 526 14.75 -16.65 20.69
CA PRO A 526 14.10 -17.46 19.66
C PRO A 526 12.59 -17.21 19.52
N ALA A 527 11.88 -16.95 20.62
CA ALA A 527 10.44 -16.68 20.61
C ALA A 527 10.12 -15.26 20.12
N ILE A 528 10.97 -14.28 20.43
CA ILE A 528 10.89 -12.90 19.90
C ILE A 528 11.06 -12.94 18.38
N MET A 529 12.09 -13.63 17.88
CA MET A 529 12.33 -13.80 16.44
C MET A 529 11.20 -14.54 15.73
N ALA A 530 10.55 -15.50 16.38
CA ALA A 530 9.37 -16.18 15.82
C ALA A 530 8.10 -15.30 15.78
N GLY A 531 8.09 -14.16 16.47
CA GLY A 531 6.91 -13.32 16.66
C GLY A 531 5.89 -13.94 17.62
N GLU A 532 6.35 -14.78 18.55
CA GLU A 532 5.56 -15.51 19.54
C GLU A 532 5.73 -14.92 20.95
N LEU A 533 5.94 -13.61 21.04
CA LEU A 533 6.28 -12.86 22.26
C LEU A 533 5.38 -13.22 23.46
N ALA A 534 4.08 -13.37 23.26
CA ALA A 534 3.12 -13.75 24.30
C ALA A 534 3.44 -15.09 25.02
N LYS A 535 4.26 -15.98 24.44
CA LYS A 535 4.68 -17.25 25.08
C LYS A 535 5.79 -17.06 26.13
N ILE A 536 6.50 -15.93 26.11
CA ILE A 536 7.65 -15.70 26.98
C ILE A 536 7.44 -14.59 28.02
N LEU A 537 6.41 -13.74 27.85
CA LEU A 537 6.13 -12.63 28.78
C LEU A 537 5.83 -13.13 30.20
N ASP A 538 6.17 -12.31 31.20
CA ASP A 538 5.95 -12.63 32.62
C ASP A 538 4.45 -12.79 32.92
N PRO A 539 3.96 -14.01 33.25
CA PRO A 539 2.55 -14.21 33.56
C PRO A 539 2.09 -13.46 34.82
N ARG A 540 3.00 -12.96 35.67
CA ARG A 540 2.68 -12.16 36.86
C ARG A 540 2.29 -10.72 36.54
N VAL A 541 2.80 -10.18 35.43
CA VAL A 541 2.47 -8.82 34.95
C VAL A 541 1.12 -8.84 34.21
N GLY A 542 0.69 -10.02 33.76
CA GLY A 542 -0.49 -10.20 32.90
C GLY A 542 -0.12 -10.09 31.42
N PRO A 543 -1.04 -10.44 30.51
CA PRO A 543 -0.85 -10.14 29.09
C PRO A 543 -0.89 -8.62 28.89
N PRO A 544 -0.02 -8.05 28.03
CA PRO A 544 0.02 -6.61 27.80
C PRO A 544 -1.28 -6.14 27.14
N GLU A 545 -1.68 -4.90 27.44
CA GLU A 545 -2.81 -4.27 26.76
C GLU A 545 -2.50 -4.03 25.27
N ILE A 546 -3.52 -3.80 24.44
CA ILE A 546 -3.37 -3.78 22.97
C ILE A 546 -2.34 -2.72 22.52
N ASN A 547 -2.29 -1.57 23.19
CA ASN A 547 -1.35 -0.48 22.87
C ASN A 547 0.06 -0.79 23.41
N GLU A 548 0.13 -1.34 24.63
CA GLU A 548 1.37 -1.83 25.21
C GLU A 548 1.98 -2.98 24.39
N SER A 549 1.19 -3.76 23.66
CA SER A 549 1.70 -4.91 22.89
C SER A 549 2.74 -4.52 21.83
N GLU A 550 2.61 -3.33 21.25
CA GLU A 550 3.56 -2.77 20.30
C GLU A 550 4.79 -2.20 21.00
N ALA A 551 4.61 -1.48 22.11
CA ALA A 551 5.70 -1.02 22.95
C ALA A 551 6.54 -2.21 23.46
N VAL A 552 5.88 -3.28 23.90
CA VAL A 552 6.46 -4.53 24.38
C VAL A 552 7.13 -5.31 23.25
N GLU A 553 6.57 -5.32 22.02
CA GLU A 553 7.24 -5.83 20.81
C GLU A 553 8.51 -5.02 20.48
N LEU A 554 8.46 -3.69 20.59
CA LEU A 554 9.61 -2.79 20.36
C LEU A 554 10.69 -2.93 21.44
N VAL A 555 10.32 -3.03 22.73
CA VAL A 555 11.25 -3.33 23.82
C VAL A 555 11.85 -4.73 23.64
N ALA A 556 11.07 -5.73 23.24
CA ALA A 556 11.56 -7.08 22.99
C ALA A 556 12.57 -7.13 21.84
N TYR A 557 12.31 -6.47 20.71
CA TYR A 557 13.31 -6.34 19.65
C TYR A 557 14.54 -5.54 20.09
N THR A 558 14.35 -4.44 20.81
CA THR A 558 15.48 -3.64 21.34
C THR A 558 16.37 -4.47 22.26
N ALA A 559 15.77 -5.22 23.19
CA ALA A 559 16.45 -6.12 24.11
C ALA A 559 17.19 -7.25 23.36
N MET A 560 16.54 -7.87 22.38
CA MET A 560 17.13 -8.89 21.50
C MET A 560 18.36 -8.36 20.75
N HIS A 561 18.33 -7.14 20.22
CA HIS A 561 19.48 -6.52 19.56
C HIS A 561 20.59 -6.12 20.54
N CYS A 562 20.25 -5.74 21.78
CA CYS A 562 21.22 -5.44 22.82
C CYS A 562 22.03 -6.67 23.27
N VAL A 563 21.42 -7.86 23.33
CA VAL A 563 22.08 -9.12 23.75
C VAL A 563 22.83 -9.86 22.63
N HIS A 564 23.22 -9.16 21.56
CA HIS A 564 24.04 -9.79 20.50
C HIS A 564 25.41 -10.23 21.05
N LEU A 565 25.91 -11.40 20.66
CA LEU A 565 27.20 -11.90 21.17
C LEU A 565 28.37 -11.00 20.76
N GLU A 566 28.36 -10.50 19.53
CA GLU A 566 29.37 -9.57 19.02
C GLU A 566 29.02 -8.12 19.40
N GLY A 567 29.89 -7.48 20.19
CA GLY A 567 29.65 -6.13 20.74
C GLY A 567 29.54 -5.00 19.71
N LYS A 568 29.98 -5.24 18.46
CA LYS A 568 29.88 -4.31 17.33
C LYS A 568 28.45 -4.19 16.78
N ASP A 569 27.69 -5.29 16.82
CA ASP A 569 26.34 -5.40 16.22
C ASP A 569 25.23 -5.00 17.20
N ARG A 570 25.59 -4.81 18.47
CA ARG A 570 24.72 -4.18 19.46
C ARG A 570 24.49 -2.72 19.08
N PRO A 571 23.28 -2.16 19.22
CA PRO A 571 22.99 -0.74 18.95
C PRO A 571 23.83 0.23 19.81
N SER A 572 23.85 1.52 19.46
CA SER A 572 24.40 2.54 20.36
C SER A 572 23.41 2.85 21.48
N MET A 573 23.88 3.39 22.61
CA MET A 573 22.99 3.86 23.67
C MET A 573 22.01 4.92 23.18
N THR A 574 22.38 5.74 22.19
CA THR A 574 21.48 6.71 21.56
C THR A 574 20.33 6.03 20.83
N ASP A 575 20.59 4.94 20.09
CA ASP A 575 19.55 4.19 19.37
C ASP A 575 18.65 3.42 20.34
N ILE A 576 19.23 2.89 21.42
CA ILE A 576 18.49 2.20 22.49
C ILE A 576 17.58 3.19 23.20
N VAL A 577 18.10 4.35 23.61
CA VAL A 577 17.28 5.42 24.23
C VAL A 577 16.19 5.86 23.26
N ALA A 578 16.49 6.12 21.99
CA ALA A 578 15.46 6.50 21.00
C ALA A 578 14.37 5.42 20.84
N ASN A 579 14.72 4.13 20.85
CA ASN A 579 13.76 3.03 20.76
C ASN A 579 12.96 2.83 22.06
N LEU A 580 13.58 3.02 23.23
CA LEU A 580 12.92 2.89 24.53
C LEU A 580 12.05 4.12 24.86
N GLU A 581 12.48 5.33 24.49
CA GLU A 581 11.65 6.55 24.54
C GLU A 581 10.46 6.42 23.59
N ARG A 582 10.66 5.83 22.40
CA ARG A 582 9.57 5.50 21.48
C ARG A 582 8.61 4.46 22.08
N ALA A 583 9.13 3.38 22.69
CA ALA A 583 8.29 2.39 23.36
C ALA A 583 7.55 2.97 24.57
N PHE A 584 8.19 3.84 25.34
CA PHE A 584 7.57 4.53 26.46
C PHE A 584 6.47 5.48 26.00
N ALA A 585 6.70 6.27 24.95
CA ALA A 585 5.69 7.15 24.36
C ALA A 585 4.47 6.37 23.85
N LEU A 586 4.66 5.16 23.31
CA LEU A 586 3.57 4.26 22.92
C LEU A 586 2.69 3.80 24.11
N CYS A 587 3.19 3.87 25.35
CA CYS A 587 2.42 3.62 26.56
C CYS A 587 1.80 4.90 27.15
N ASP A 588 2.51 6.03 27.12
CA ASP A 588 2.15 7.27 27.84
C ASP A 588 0.93 8.00 27.23
N ASP A 589 0.69 7.85 25.91
CA ASP A 589 -0.50 8.38 25.22
C ASP A 589 -1.85 7.79 25.72
N SER A 590 -1.82 6.81 26.63
CA SER A 590 -3.01 6.27 27.32
C SER A 590 -3.58 7.19 28.41
N HIS A 591 -2.80 8.12 28.97
CA HIS A 591 -3.24 9.00 30.06
C HIS A 591 -2.82 10.47 29.83
N GLY A 592 -3.77 11.28 29.35
CA GLY A 592 -3.52 12.69 29.05
C GLY A 592 -3.00 13.53 30.23
N SER A 593 -1.95 14.32 29.95
CA SER A 593 -1.37 15.40 30.75
C SER A 593 -0.54 15.04 32.00
N ILE A 594 0.74 14.73 31.77
CA ILE A 594 1.79 14.91 32.79
C ILE A 594 2.05 16.41 32.99
N SER A 595 1.91 16.90 34.23
CA SER A 595 2.50 18.19 34.63
C SER A 595 3.95 17.97 35.05
N SER A 596 4.88 18.36 34.20
CA SER A 596 6.31 18.17 34.38
C SER A 596 6.97 19.20 35.33
N GLY A 597 7.93 18.72 36.13
CA GLY A 597 9.07 19.50 36.61
C GLY A 597 9.31 19.51 38.13
N PRO A 598 10.59 19.60 38.59
CA PRO A 598 11.83 19.68 37.83
C PRO A 598 12.63 18.36 37.79
N ILE A 599 13.65 18.34 36.94
CA ILE A 599 14.74 17.35 36.91
C ILE A 599 15.63 17.50 38.15
N SER A 600 16.08 16.39 38.74
CA SER A 600 17.34 16.36 39.49
C SER A 600 18.03 15.00 39.38
N ILE A 601 18.99 14.88 38.48
CA ILE A 601 20.02 13.84 38.55
C ILE A 601 20.96 14.21 39.72
N VAL A 602 20.91 13.38 40.76
CA VAL A 602 21.95 13.03 41.75
C VAL A 602 22.97 14.10 42.18
N SER A 603 23.04 14.34 43.50
CA SER A 603 24.30 14.39 44.29
C SER A 603 24.02 14.45 45.80
N ASP A 604 23.81 13.27 46.39
CA ASP A 604 24.29 12.80 47.71
C ASP A 604 23.60 11.47 48.09
#